data_AF-A0A971KQL8-F1
#
_entry.id   AF-A0A971KQL8-F1
#
_cell.length_a   1.000
_cell.length_b   1.000
_cell.length_c   1.000
_cell.angle_alpha   90.00
_cell.angle_beta   90.00
_cell.angle_gamma   90.00
#
_symmetry.space_group_name_H-M   'P 1'
#
loop_
_entity.id
_entity.type
_entity.pdbx_description
1 polymer ?
#
loop_
_entity_poly.entity_id
_entity_poly.type
_entity_poly.pdbx_seq_one_letter_code
_entity_poly.pdbx_strand_id
1 'polypeptide(L)'
;MVKLTSNRFVVPAILVALLVMALAGTVWAAPNISDVAPSHWAYQAVVKLVEEGYLELSTGNAFNGEDYVDRYTLASVVAEVLHEMEKGRLDISQEDVALLRRLTTEFSSELVSLYEENDELFARVEQLEKTSEAVKQQVYDSVDFLTQTDAQLTEEVDLLKRELQASEANSLAALSQVDGKIEALSASVFEISGAVDNLQSSVAEHSRILDANSAVLAEAIEAIVALEEILDVNVESRFQEREMALAMVRDELAAADSELLQTLQSQGVSLQELTQQVLALEDGFGTVIAEQETEITELEAQLQQAQEMLAALEQRDEAQAETIAALQKQITGYQGRIEELKAEVDLLRQRFIAVEDTVVRIGKVVTTLDEELGKDLDTNISMALQRYRVLEQDVNSLRQELNEQKARSLEEIEQLKRTNSFLMLGGGLAIILLFVMGS
;
A
#
# COMPACT_ATOMS: atom_id res chain seq x y z
N MET A 1 -28.15 16.32 -42.85
CA MET A 1 -29.35 16.87 -43.52
C MET A 1 -29.81 15.83 -44.51
N VAL A 2 -30.91 15.13 -44.22
CA VAL A 2 -31.50 14.10 -45.08
C VAL A 2 -32.29 14.80 -46.19
N LYS A 3 -31.90 14.61 -47.46
CA LYS A 3 -32.57 15.03 -48.71
C LYS A 3 -31.68 14.51 -49.87
N LEU A 4 -32.13 13.87 -50.94
CA LEU A 4 -33.45 13.47 -51.44
C LEU A 4 -33.29 12.09 -52.08
N THR A 5 -34.22 11.20 -51.77
CA THR A 5 -34.49 10.00 -52.55
C THR A 5 -34.96 10.42 -53.95
N SER A 6 -34.06 10.45 -54.93
CA SER A 6 -34.43 10.49 -56.34
C SER A 6 -34.20 9.11 -56.94
N ASN A 7 -35.24 8.29 -56.88
CA ASN A 7 -35.69 7.56 -58.06
C ASN A 7 -34.68 6.66 -58.79
N ARG A 8 -33.99 5.81 -58.03
CA ARG A 8 -33.26 4.60 -58.48
C ARG A 8 -34.08 3.59 -59.32
N PHE A 9 -35.37 3.85 -59.55
CA PHE A 9 -36.28 3.06 -60.40
C PHE A 9 -36.85 3.84 -61.59
N VAL A 10 -36.61 5.15 -61.73
CA VAL A 10 -37.24 5.96 -62.78
C VAL A 10 -36.44 6.00 -64.07
N VAL A 11 -35.13 5.84 -63.97
CA VAL A 11 -34.24 5.68 -65.12
C VAL A 11 -34.61 4.44 -65.96
N PRO A 12 -34.75 3.23 -65.40
CA PRO A 12 -35.23 2.09 -66.17
C PRO A 12 -36.70 2.26 -66.61
N ALA A 13 -37.55 2.90 -65.81
CA ALA A 13 -38.96 3.11 -66.16
C ALA A 13 -39.16 4.10 -67.33
N ILE A 14 -38.31 5.12 -67.48
CA ILE A 14 -38.39 6.11 -68.57
C ILE A 14 -37.83 5.54 -69.88
N LEU A 15 -36.74 4.75 -69.83
CA LEU A 15 -36.23 4.03 -71.00
C LEU A 15 -37.26 3.04 -71.54
N VAL A 16 -37.95 2.32 -70.64
CA VAL A 16 -39.06 1.43 -71.02
C VAL A 16 -40.25 2.22 -71.56
N ALA A 17 -40.59 3.39 -70.98
CA ALA A 17 -41.71 4.21 -71.44
C ALA A 17 -41.47 4.85 -72.82
N LEU A 18 -40.23 5.26 -73.13
CA LEU A 18 -39.85 5.79 -74.44
C LEU A 18 -39.91 4.72 -75.53
N LEU A 19 -39.44 3.52 -75.22
CA LEU A 19 -39.50 2.35 -76.11
C LEU A 19 -40.96 1.97 -76.44
N VAL A 20 -41.87 2.17 -75.48
CA VAL A 20 -43.31 1.91 -75.64
C VAL A 20 -44.02 3.00 -76.47
N MET A 21 -43.60 4.27 -76.39
CA MET A 21 -44.25 5.35 -77.16
C MET A 21 -43.91 5.36 -78.65
N ALA A 22 -42.80 4.74 -79.07
CA ALA A 22 -42.45 4.61 -80.49
C ALA A 22 -43.32 3.58 -81.27
N LEU A 23 -44.27 2.89 -80.61
CA LEU A 23 -45.00 1.72 -81.16
C LEU A 23 -46.39 2.02 -81.78
N ALA A 24 -46.79 3.28 -82.00
CA ALA A 24 -48.10 3.58 -82.61
C ALA A 24 -48.05 3.49 -84.15
N GLY A 25 -48.13 2.27 -84.72
CA GLY A 25 -48.15 2.00 -86.17
C GLY A 25 -48.73 0.63 -86.54
N THR A 26 -49.16 0.46 -87.79
CA THR A 26 -50.10 -0.56 -88.34
C THR A 26 -49.72 -2.04 -88.19
N VAL A 27 -50.71 -2.90 -87.88
CA VAL A 27 -50.58 -4.37 -87.73
C VAL A 27 -50.31 -5.07 -89.08
N TRP A 28 -49.12 -5.66 -89.20
CA TRP A 28 -48.80 -6.76 -90.14
C TRP A 28 -48.42 -8.00 -89.32
N ALA A 29 -48.31 -9.19 -89.94
CA ALA A 29 -48.14 -10.46 -89.24
C ALA A 29 -46.85 -10.50 -88.39
N ALA A 30 -46.99 -10.62 -87.06
CA ALA A 30 -45.89 -10.52 -86.11
C ALA A 30 -44.89 -11.69 -86.22
N PRO A 31 -43.56 -11.43 -86.16
CA PRO A 31 -42.54 -12.47 -86.04
C PRO A 31 -42.71 -13.27 -84.74
N ASN A 32 -42.64 -14.60 -84.84
CA ASN A 32 -42.76 -15.52 -83.69
C ASN A 32 -41.38 -15.70 -83.03
N ILE A 33 -41.17 -15.00 -81.91
CA ILE A 33 -39.94 -15.06 -81.09
C ILE A 33 -40.10 -16.18 -80.04
N SER A 34 -39.18 -17.15 -80.03
CA SER A 34 -39.38 -18.44 -79.33
C SER A 34 -39.11 -18.40 -77.82
N ASP A 35 -38.33 -17.43 -77.34
CA ASP A 35 -37.84 -17.33 -75.95
C ASP A 35 -38.33 -16.08 -75.20
N VAL A 36 -39.10 -15.21 -75.85
CA VAL A 36 -39.73 -14.05 -75.22
C VAL A 36 -41.25 -14.27 -75.24
N ALA A 37 -41.87 -14.44 -74.07
CA ALA A 37 -43.31 -14.64 -73.99
C ALA A 37 -44.09 -13.38 -74.45
N PRO A 38 -45.27 -13.50 -75.10
CA PRO A 38 -46.06 -12.34 -75.52
C PRO A 38 -46.48 -11.37 -74.39
N SER A 39 -46.47 -11.84 -73.14
CA SER A 39 -46.72 -11.04 -71.94
C SER A 39 -45.47 -10.39 -71.32
N HIS A 40 -44.27 -10.67 -71.86
CA HIS A 40 -43.02 -10.12 -71.35
C HIS A 40 -42.89 -8.63 -71.71
N TRP A 41 -42.39 -7.81 -70.78
CA TRP A 41 -42.33 -6.36 -70.93
C TRP A 41 -41.54 -5.89 -72.16
N ALA A 42 -40.52 -6.66 -72.57
CA ALA A 42 -39.70 -6.37 -73.74
C ALA A 42 -40.25 -6.93 -75.05
N TYR A 43 -41.27 -7.82 -75.02
CA TYR A 43 -41.73 -8.56 -76.21
C TYR A 43 -42.11 -7.65 -77.37
N GLN A 44 -42.94 -6.64 -77.12
CA GLN A 44 -43.39 -5.71 -78.17
C GLN A 44 -42.23 -4.91 -78.76
N ALA A 45 -41.26 -4.54 -77.94
CA ALA A 45 -40.07 -3.82 -78.41
C ALA A 45 -39.16 -4.71 -79.26
N VAL A 46 -38.91 -5.95 -78.83
CA VAL A 46 -38.11 -6.91 -79.59
C VAL A 46 -38.78 -7.23 -80.93
N VAL A 47 -40.09 -7.48 -80.94
CA VAL A 47 -40.87 -7.70 -82.17
C VAL A 47 -40.68 -6.54 -83.14
N LYS A 48 -40.86 -5.31 -82.67
CA LYS A 48 -40.75 -4.12 -83.51
C LYS A 48 -39.33 -3.92 -84.06
N LEU A 49 -38.31 -4.13 -83.23
CA LEU A 49 -36.91 -4.02 -83.65
C LEU A 49 -36.54 -5.09 -84.69
N VAL A 50 -37.12 -6.29 -84.59
CA VAL A 50 -36.97 -7.35 -85.60
C VAL A 50 -37.71 -6.99 -86.89
N GLU A 51 -38.93 -6.44 -86.81
CA GLU A 51 -39.73 -6.00 -87.96
C GLU A 51 -39.09 -4.84 -88.73
N GLU A 52 -38.51 -3.88 -88.00
CA GLU A 52 -37.80 -2.74 -88.59
C GLU A 52 -36.36 -3.10 -89.06
N GLY A 53 -35.91 -4.33 -88.79
CA GLY A 53 -34.61 -4.85 -89.24
C GLY A 53 -33.41 -4.40 -88.39
N TYR A 54 -33.64 -3.81 -87.22
CA TYR A 54 -32.59 -3.36 -86.30
C TYR A 54 -32.09 -4.46 -85.35
N LEU A 55 -32.81 -5.59 -85.29
CA LEU A 55 -32.43 -6.72 -84.46
C LEU A 55 -32.60 -8.04 -85.22
N GLU A 56 -31.52 -8.82 -85.32
CA GLU A 56 -31.54 -10.16 -85.89
C GLU A 56 -31.76 -11.21 -84.81
N LEU A 57 -32.68 -12.15 -85.04
CA LEU A 57 -32.90 -13.27 -84.14
C LEU A 57 -31.86 -14.37 -84.39
N SER A 58 -31.42 -15.01 -83.31
CA SER A 58 -30.54 -16.16 -83.38
C SER A 58 -31.24 -17.36 -83.99
N THR A 59 -30.46 -18.38 -84.38
CA THR A 59 -30.97 -19.63 -84.97
C THR A 59 -32.12 -20.22 -84.14
N GLY A 60 -33.30 -20.41 -84.75
CA GLY A 60 -34.52 -20.86 -84.05
C GLY A 60 -35.46 -19.75 -83.57
N ASN A 61 -35.31 -18.52 -84.09
CA ASN A 61 -36.08 -17.33 -83.75
C ASN A 61 -35.99 -16.92 -82.26
N ALA A 62 -34.85 -17.16 -81.62
CA ALA A 62 -34.63 -16.75 -80.23
C ALA A 62 -33.95 -15.37 -80.14
N PHE A 63 -34.34 -14.55 -79.18
CA PHE A 63 -33.77 -13.25 -78.84
C PHE A 63 -32.52 -13.38 -77.93
N ASN A 64 -32.47 -14.39 -77.07
CA ASN A 64 -31.45 -14.67 -76.05
C ASN A 64 -31.27 -13.55 -75.02
N GLY A 65 -32.37 -13.09 -74.41
CA GLY A 65 -32.37 -11.94 -73.50
C GLY A 65 -31.59 -12.09 -72.18
N GLU A 66 -31.15 -13.29 -71.82
CA GLU A 66 -30.35 -13.56 -70.61
C GLU A 66 -28.83 -13.49 -70.86
N ASP A 67 -28.39 -13.35 -72.12
CA ASP A 67 -26.97 -13.25 -72.46
C ASP A 67 -26.40 -11.86 -72.12
N TYR A 68 -25.16 -11.83 -71.63
CA TYR A 68 -24.47 -10.57 -71.30
C TYR A 68 -24.04 -9.83 -72.58
N VAL A 69 -24.46 -8.57 -72.72
CA VAL A 69 -23.97 -7.67 -73.77
C VAL A 69 -22.70 -6.95 -73.27
N ASP A 70 -21.59 -7.10 -73.98
CA ASP A 70 -20.38 -6.32 -73.72
C ASP A 70 -20.57 -4.84 -74.12
N ARG A 71 -19.89 -3.94 -73.40
CA ARG A 71 -19.99 -2.49 -73.58
C ARG A 71 -19.63 -2.05 -75.00
N TYR A 72 -18.66 -2.71 -75.65
CA TYR A 72 -18.27 -2.40 -77.02
C TYR A 72 -19.36 -2.80 -78.03
N THR A 73 -19.96 -3.97 -77.86
CA THR A 73 -21.07 -4.46 -78.71
C THR A 73 -22.31 -3.58 -78.59
N LEU A 74 -22.67 -3.20 -77.37
CA LEU A 74 -23.79 -2.26 -77.15
C LEU A 74 -23.52 -0.91 -77.81
N ALA A 75 -22.28 -0.39 -77.70
CA ALA A 75 -21.89 0.88 -78.30
C ALA A 75 -21.97 0.83 -79.84
N SER A 76 -21.58 -0.27 -80.49
CA SER A 76 -21.70 -0.41 -81.95
C SER A 76 -23.15 -0.46 -82.43
N VAL A 77 -24.04 -1.16 -81.71
CA VAL A 77 -25.46 -1.22 -82.05
C VAL A 77 -26.12 0.15 -81.89
N VAL A 78 -25.83 0.84 -80.79
CA VAL A 78 -26.33 2.21 -80.56
C VAL A 78 -25.80 3.18 -81.62
N ALA A 79 -24.53 3.09 -82.00
CA ALA A 79 -23.95 3.92 -83.05
C ALA A 79 -24.61 3.69 -84.42
N GLU A 80 -24.90 2.44 -84.78
CA GLU A 80 -25.58 2.08 -86.03
C GLU A 80 -27.03 2.60 -86.05
N VAL A 81 -27.76 2.44 -84.94
CA VAL A 81 -29.12 2.99 -84.80
C VAL A 81 -29.09 4.51 -84.94
N LEU A 82 -28.17 5.21 -84.27
CA LEU A 82 -28.00 6.67 -84.42
C LEU A 82 -27.63 7.08 -85.86
N HIS A 83 -26.87 6.26 -86.57
CA HIS A 83 -26.48 6.51 -87.96
C HIS A 83 -27.65 6.33 -88.95
N GLU A 84 -28.48 5.31 -88.78
CA GLU A 84 -29.70 5.13 -89.60
C GLU A 84 -30.79 6.16 -89.26
N MET A 85 -30.81 6.67 -88.02
CA MET A 85 -31.61 7.85 -87.64
C MET A 85 -31.17 9.12 -88.40
N GLU A 86 -29.86 9.36 -88.51
CA GLU A 86 -29.31 10.52 -89.24
C GLU A 86 -29.62 10.46 -90.75
N LYS A 87 -29.82 9.27 -91.31
CA LYS A 87 -30.25 9.05 -92.70
C LYS A 87 -31.76 9.24 -92.93
N GLY A 88 -32.54 9.57 -91.90
CA GLY A 88 -33.97 9.94 -92.03
C GLY A 88 -34.92 8.77 -92.26
N ARG A 89 -34.53 7.54 -91.90
CA ARG A 89 -35.37 6.32 -92.01
C ARG A 89 -36.23 6.04 -90.78
N LEU A 90 -35.98 6.74 -89.67
CA LEU A 90 -36.74 6.67 -88.43
C LEU A 90 -37.36 8.04 -88.18
N ASP A 91 -38.69 8.11 -88.15
CA ASP A 91 -39.42 9.35 -87.90
C ASP A 91 -39.44 9.62 -86.39
N ILE A 92 -38.36 10.22 -85.91
CA ILE A 92 -38.15 10.50 -84.49
C ILE A 92 -38.57 11.94 -84.22
N SER A 93 -39.49 12.12 -83.28
CA SER A 93 -39.93 13.44 -82.87
C SER A 93 -38.73 14.23 -82.33
N GLN A 94 -38.66 15.54 -82.59
CA GLN A 94 -37.65 16.39 -81.95
C GLN A 94 -37.68 16.29 -80.42
N GLU A 95 -38.82 15.92 -79.85
CA GLU A 95 -39.00 15.64 -78.42
C GLU A 95 -38.15 14.44 -77.94
N ASP A 96 -38.09 13.36 -78.72
CA ASP A 96 -37.33 12.15 -78.38
C ASP A 96 -35.82 12.40 -78.46
N VAL A 97 -35.37 13.18 -79.45
CA VAL A 97 -33.96 13.61 -79.55
C VAL A 97 -33.58 14.51 -78.37
N ALA A 98 -34.48 15.41 -77.96
CA ALA A 98 -34.26 16.27 -76.81
C ALA A 98 -34.17 15.46 -75.50
N LEU A 99 -35.01 14.43 -75.36
CA LEU A 99 -35.02 13.55 -74.20
C LEU A 99 -33.78 12.66 -74.14
N LEU A 100 -33.33 12.10 -75.28
CA LEU A 100 -32.07 11.35 -75.35
C LEU A 100 -30.87 12.23 -74.97
N ARG A 101 -30.77 13.46 -75.50
CA ARG A 101 -29.71 14.40 -75.12
C ARG A 101 -29.72 14.72 -73.63
N ARG A 102 -30.91 14.88 -73.05
CA ARG A 102 -31.07 15.09 -71.61
C ARG A 102 -30.59 13.88 -70.82
N LEU A 103 -31.02 12.67 -71.18
CA LEU A 103 -30.59 11.43 -70.54
C LEU A 103 -29.08 11.24 -70.64
N THR A 104 -28.46 11.44 -71.82
CA THR A 104 -27.00 11.35 -71.97
C THR A 104 -26.26 12.34 -71.07
N THR A 105 -26.80 13.56 -70.93
CA THR A 105 -26.21 14.58 -70.05
C THR A 105 -26.35 14.20 -68.58
N GLU A 106 -27.54 13.74 -68.16
CA GLU A 106 -27.81 13.28 -66.80
C GLU A 106 -26.95 12.05 -66.45
N PHE A 107 -26.87 11.05 -67.34
CA PHE A 107 -26.03 9.87 -67.15
C PHE A 107 -24.54 10.17 -67.12
N SER A 108 -24.05 11.09 -67.96
CA SER A 108 -22.63 11.48 -67.94
C SER A 108 -22.30 12.17 -66.62
N SER A 109 -23.18 13.06 -66.15
CA SER A 109 -23.04 13.71 -64.85
C SER A 109 -23.08 12.71 -63.69
N GLU A 110 -23.97 11.71 -63.76
CA GLU A 110 -24.12 10.71 -62.71
C GLU A 110 -22.96 9.71 -62.70
N LEU A 111 -22.42 9.33 -63.86
CA LEU A 111 -21.20 8.53 -63.95
C LEU A 111 -20.00 9.26 -63.36
N VAL A 112 -19.83 10.56 -63.64
CA VAL A 112 -18.77 11.37 -63.02
C VAL A 112 -18.93 11.38 -61.51
N SER A 113 -20.15 11.62 -61.01
CA SER A 113 -20.43 11.57 -59.56
C SER A 113 -20.13 10.20 -58.94
N LEU A 114 -20.41 9.09 -59.65
CA LEU A 114 -20.10 7.75 -59.17
C LEU A 114 -18.60 7.47 -59.12
N TYR A 115 -17.81 8.00 -60.07
CA TYR A 115 -16.36 7.89 -60.03
C TYR A 115 -15.78 8.68 -58.84
N GLU A 116 -16.27 9.91 -58.60
CA GLU A 116 -15.86 10.70 -57.45
C GLU A 116 -16.18 10.01 -56.12
N GLU A 117 -17.38 9.42 -55.98
CA GLU A 117 -17.75 8.64 -54.78
C GLU A 117 -16.90 7.38 -54.62
N ASN A 118 -16.53 6.72 -55.73
CA ASN A 118 -15.67 5.54 -55.69
C ASN A 118 -14.23 5.89 -55.26
N ASP A 119 -13.67 7.00 -55.76
CA ASP A 119 -12.37 7.50 -55.33
C ASP A 119 -12.39 7.87 -53.84
N GLU A 120 -13.46 8.50 -53.36
CA GLU A 120 -13.64 8.79 -51.94
C GLU A 120 -13.72 7.51 -51.10
N LEU A 121 -14.45 6.49 -51.58
CA LEU A 121 -14.52 5.19 -50.93
C LEU A 121 -13.15 4.51 -50.85
N PHE A 122 -12.36 4.51 -51.93
CA PHE A 122 -11.01 3.96 -51.92
C PHE A 122 -10.11 4.69 -50.92
N ALA A 123 -10.16 6.02 -50.87
CA ALA A 123 -9.39 6.81 -49.91
C ALA A 123 -9.79 6.49 -48.45
N ARG A 124 -11.10 6.33 -48.18
CA ARG A 124 -11.61 5.93 -46.86
C ARG A 124 -11.16 4.51 -46.48
N VAL A 125 -11.16 3.58 -47.41
CA VAL A 125 -10.67 2.20 -47.18
C VAL A 125 -9.18 2.22 -46.85
N GLU A 126 -8.36 2.94 -47.60
CA GLU A 126 -6.92 3.06 -47.31
C GLU A 126 -6.68 3.68 -45.93
N GLN A 127 -7.45 4.70 -45.56
CA GLN A 127 -7.35 5.30 -44.24
C GLN A 127 -7.78 4.33 -43.12
N LEU A 128 -8.83 3.53 -43.34
CA LEU A 128 -9.26 2.49 -42.40
C LEU A 128 -8.22 1.37 -42.26
N GLU A 129 -7.54 1.00 -43.33
CA GLU A 129 -6.45 0.02 -43.28
C GLU A 129 -5.27 0.54 -42.46
N LYS A 130 -4.89 1.81 -42.67
CA LYS A 130 -3.82 2.46 -41.88
C LYS A 130 -4.17 2.55 -40.40
N THR A 131 -5.40 2.95 -40.07
CA THR A 131 -5.83 3.04 -38.66
C THR A 131 -5.96 1.65 -38.03
N SER A 132 -6.47 0.66 -38.77
CA SER A 132 -6.53 -0.74 -38.34
C SER A 132 -5.14 -1.27 -37.98
N GLU A 133 -4.14 -1.02 -38.83
CA GLU A 133 -2.77 -1.47 -38.57
C GLU A 133 -2.15 -0.75 -37.37
N ALA A 134 -2.36 0.57 -37.25
CA ALA A 134 -1.91 1.32 -36.08
C ALA A 134 -2.55 0.81 -34.78
N VAL A 135 -3.85 0.48 -34.80
CA VAL A 135 -4.56 -0.09 -33.64
C VAL A 135 -4.03 -1.47 -33.30
N LYS A 136 -3.77 -2.34 -34.29
CA LYS A 136 -3.15 -3.66 -34.03
C LYS A 136 -1.80 -3.51 -33.35
N GLN A 137 -0.95 -2.61 -33.85
CA GLN A 137 0.36 -2.38 -33.24
C GLN A 137 0.23 -1.89 -31.80
N GLN A 138 -0.65 -0.93 -31.55
CA GLN A 138 -0.92 -0.44 -30.19
C GLN A 138 -1.44 -1.56 -29.27
N VAL A 139 -2.26 -2.49 -29.78
CA VAL A 139 -2.72 -3.65 -29.02
C VAL A 139 -1.56 -4.58 -28.69
N TYR A 140 -0.67 -4.87 -29.64
CA TYR A 140 0.52 -5.70 -29.38
C TYR A 140 1.44 -5.07 -28.33
N ASP A 141 1.76 -3.78 -28.48
CA ASP A 141 2.61 -3.05 -27.54
C ASP A 141 1.99 -3.04 -26.12
N SER A 142 0.66 -2.87 -26.04
CA SER A 142 -0.06 -2.89 -24.78
C SER A 142 -0.08 -4.28 -24.14
N VAL A 143 -0.26 -5.34 -24.92
CA VAL A 143 -0.20 -6.73 -24.44
C VAL A 143 1.20 -7.06 -23.90
N ASP A 144 2.25 -6.64 -24.60
CA ASP A 144 3.63 -6.86 -24.15
C ASP A 144 3.93 -6.12 -22.84
N PHE A 145 3.51 -4.85 -22.74
CA PHE A 145 3.62 -4.07 -21.51
C PHE A 145 2.87 -4.70 -20.35
N LEU A 146 1.63 -5.14 -20.57
CA LEU A 146 0.81 -5.81 -19.55
C LEU A 146 1.43 -7.14 -19.11
N THR A 147 1.97 -7.92 -20.05
CA THR A 147 2.64 -9.19 -19.75
C THR A 147 3.91 -8.96 -18.92
N GLN A 148 4.69 -7.93 -19.25
CA GLN A 148 5.88 -7.56 -18.47
C GLN A 148 5.50 -7.09 -17.07
N THR A 149 4.45 -6.28 -16.94
CA THR A 149 3.94 -5.79 -15.66
C THR A 149 3.41 -6.94 -14.79
N ASP A 150 2.69 -7.89 -15.38
CA ASP A 150 2.18 -9.08 -14.69
C ASP A 150 3.32 -9.97 -14.15
N ALA A 151 4.40 -10.13 -14.93
CA ALA A 151 5.59 -10.84 -14.49
C ALA A 151 6.27 -10.15 -13.30
N GLN A 152 6.41 -8.82 -13.35
CA GLN A 152 6.98 -8.03 -12.24
C GLN A 152 6.13 -8.12 -10.97
N LEU A 153 4.80 -7.97 -11.11
CA LEU A 153 3.87 -8.09 -9.98
C LEU A 153 3.92 -9.50 -9.38
N THR A 154 4.02 -10.54 -10.20
CA THR A 154 4.14 -11.92 -9.72
C THR A 154 5.43 -12.11 -8.90
N GLU A 155 6.55 -11.59 -9.37
CA GLU A 155 7.82 -11.65 -8.65
C GLU A 155 7.76 -10.88 -7.32
N GLU A 156 7.18 -9.68 -7.32
CA GLU A 156 7.02 -8.86 -6.12
C GLU A 156 6.11 -9.54 -5.08
N VAL A 157 5.00 -10.14 -5.53
CA VAL A 157 4.11 -10.93 -4.65
C VAL A 157 4.86 -12.12 -4.04
N ASP A 158 5.70 -12.81 -4.80
CA ASP A 158 6.48 -13.95 -4.29
C ASP A 158 7.60 -13.52 -3.33
N LEU A 159 8.16 -12.33 -3.51
CA LEU A 159 9.09 -11.73 -2.55
C LEU A 159 8.36 -11.37 -1.26
N LEU A 160 7.24 -10.65 -1.35
CA LEU A 160 6.43 -10.26 -0.19
C LEU A 160 5.92 -11.48 0.61
N LYS A 161 5.53 -12.56 -0.06
CA LYS A 161 5.17 -13.82 0.61
C LYS A 161 6.34 -14.41 1.40
N ARG A 162 7.55 -14.41 0.83
CA ARG A 162 8.75 -14.91 1.51
C ARG A 162 9.13 -14.04 2.71
N GLU A 163 9.06 -12.72 2.56
CA GLU A 163 9.31 -11.78 3.66
C GLU A 163 8.28 -11.93 4.77
N LEU A 164 7.00 -12.08 4.43
CA LEU A 164 5.93 -12.32 5.40
C LEU A 164 6.15 -13.62 6.17
N GLN A 165 6.44 -14.73 5.48
CA GLN A 165 6.73 -16.02 6.11
C GLN A 165 7.95 -15.95 7.03
N ALA A 166 9.02 -15.26 6.62
CA ALA A 166 10.21 -15.07 7.45
C ALA A 166 9.89 -14.23 8.70
N SER A 167 9.09 -13.16 8.54
CA SER A 167 8.64 -12.32 9.65
C SER A 167 7.76 -13.09 10.64
N GLU A 168 6.84 -13.91 10.15
CA GLU A 168 6.00 -14.80 10.97
C GLU A 168 6.84 -15.82 11.74
N ALA A 169 7.82 -16.46 11.09
CA ALA A 169 8.73 -17.40 11.73
C ALA A 169 9.56 -16.75 12.84
N ASN A 170 10.09 -15.55 12.58
CA ASN A 170 10.83 -14.76 13.56
C ASN A 170 9.95 -14.36 14.76
N SER A 171 8.72 -13.95 14.49
CA SER A 171 7.75 -13.59 15.54
C SER A 171 7.37 -14.79 16.41
N LEU A 172 7.18 -15.96 15.80
CA LEU A 172 6.90 -17.21 16.51
C LEU A 172 8.07 -17.64 17.40
N ALA A 173 9.30 -17.53 16.90
CA ALA A 173 10.51 -17.80 17.68
C ALA A 173 10.65 -16.84 18.87
N ALA A 174 10.36 -15.54 18.67
CA ALA A 174 10.37 -14.56 19.74
C ALA A 174 9.31 -14.86 20.82
N LEU A 175 8.10 -15.26 20.42
CA LEU A 175 7.05 -15.68 21.35
C LEU A 175 7.46 -16.89 22.18
N SER A 176 8.02 -17.94 21.53
CA SER A 176 8.51 -19.12 22.24
C SER A 176 9.61 -18.77 23.26
N GLN A 177 10.49 -17.81 22.94
CA GLN A 177 11.50 -17.34 23.88
C GLN A 177 10.89 -16.59 25.08
N VAL A 178 9.85 -15.79 24.85
CA VAL A 178 9.12 -15.10 25.91
C VAL A 178 8.41 -16.10 26.81
N ASP A 179 7.75 -17.11 26.24
CA ASP A 179 7.12 -18.19 27.01
C ASP A 179 8.13 -18.93 27.90
N GLY A 180 9.30 -19.28 27.36
CA GLY A 180 10.37 -19.90 28.14
C GLY A 180 10.89 -19.01 29.28
N LYS A 181 10.96 -17.69 29.07
CA LYS A 181 11.30 -16.74 30.14
C LYS A 181 10.20 -16.64 31.20
N ILE A 182 8.93 -16.69 30.81
CA ILE A 182 7.79 -16.66 31.72
C ILE A 182 7.78 -17.91 32.59
N GLU A 183 8.04 -19.09 32.02
CA GLU A 183 8.14 -20.34 32.78
C GLU A 183 9.29 -20.29 33.80
N ALA A 184 10.48 -19.86 33.37
CA ALA A 184 11.63 -19.73 34.26
C ALA A 184 11.39 -18.72 35.40
N LEU A 185 10.75 -17.59 35.10
CA LEU A 185 10.40 -16.59 36.10
C LEU A 185 9.34 -17.11 37.06
N SER A 186 8.34 -17.85 36.55
CA SER A 186 7.30 -18.47 37.38
C SER A 186 7.89 -19.51 38.34
N ALA A 187 8.85 -20.32 37.88
CA ALA A 187 9.59 -21.24 38.73
C ALA A 187 10.39 -20.52 39.82
N SER A 188 11.10 -19.44 39.46
CA SER A 188 11.86 -18.62 40.41
C SER A 188 10.95 -17.99 41.48
N VAL A 189 9.78 -17.48 41.07
CA VAL A 189 8.78 -16.92 42.00
C VAL A 189 8.27 -17.99 42.97
N PHE A 190 8.03 -19.21 42.48
CA PHE A 190 7.60 -20.33 43.32
C PHE A 190 8.66 -20.71 44.36
N GLU A 191 9.94 -20.80 43.94
CA GLU A 191 11.05 -21.07 44.87
C GLU A 191 11.20 -19.98 45.94
N ILE A 192 11.13 -18.70 45.53
CA ILE A 192 11.19 -17.57 46.46
C ILE A 192 10.01 -17.62 47.44
N SER A 193 8.80 -17.93 46.97
CA SER A 193 7.63 -18.08 47.85
C SER A 193 7.87 -19.17 48.90
N GLY A 194 8.38 -20.33 48.50
CA GLY A 194 8.70 -21.40 49.45
C GLY A 194 9.80 -21.01 50.44
N ALA A 195 10.81 -20.26 50.01
CA ALA A 195 11.84 -19.73 50.90
C ALA A 195 11.27 -18.72 51.91
N VAL A 196 10.33 -17.87 51.49
CA VAL A 196 9.63 -16.93 52.37
C VAL A 196 8.80 -17.68 53.42
N ASP A 197 8.06 -18.72 53.04
CA ASP A 197 7.26 -19.53 53.98
C ASP A 197 8.15 -20.20 55.05
N ASN A 198 9.32 -20.71 54.64
CA ASN A 198 10.31 -21.28 55.56
C ASN A 198 10.88 -20.23 56.52
N LEU A 199 11.24 -19.04 56.01
CA LEU A 199 11.74 -17.95 56.84
C LEU A 199 10.67 -17.46 57.84
N GLN A 200 9.42 -17.34 57.42
CA GLN A 200 8.31 -16.98 58.31
C GLN A 200 8.14 -18.02 59.42
N SER A 201 8.28 -19.31 59.09
CA SER A 201 8.21 -20.39 60.08
C SER A 201 9.36 -20.33 61.09
N SER A 202 10.59 -20.06 60.62
CA SER A 202 11.76 -19.88 61.48
C SER A 202 11.65 -18.65 62.39
N VAL A 203 11.18 -17.52 61.86
CA VAL A 203 10.94 -16.30 62.65
C VAL A 203 9.88 -16.54 63.72
N ALA A 204 8.78 -17.23 63.37
CA ALA A 204 7.75 -17.58 64.34
C ALA A 204 8.31 -18.45 65.47
N GLU A 205 9.20 -19.38 65.16
CA GLU A 205 9.84 -20.23 66.16
C GLU A 205 10.81 -19.46 67.06
N HIS A 206 11.66 -18.60 66.47
CA HIS A 206 12.55 -17.75 67.26
C HIS A 206 11.78 -16.78 68.17
N SER A 207 10.63 -16.27 67.71
CA SER A 207 9.75 -15.45 68.57
C SER A 207 9.26 -16.23 69.78
N ARG A 208 8.84 -17.50 69.60
CA ARG A 208 8.42 -18.35 70.73
C ARG A 208 9.55 -18.61 71.71
N ILE A 209 10.76 -18.88 71.21
CA ILE A 209 11.94 -19.10 72.04
C ILE A 209 12.27 -17.82 72.83
N LEU A 210 12.19 -16.65 72.19
CA LEU A 210 12.41 -15.38 72.85
C LEU A 210 11.39 -15.13 73.97
N ASP A 211 10.11 -15.36 73.69
CA ASP A 211 9.04 -15.23 74.68
C ASP A 211 9.27 -16.18 75.87
N ALA A 212 9.63 -17.43 75.62
CA ALA A 212 9.95 -18.41 76.66
C ALA A 212 11.15 -17.99 77.51
N ASN A 213 12.25 -17.56 76.89
CA ASN A 213 13.43 -17.07 77.60
C ASN A 213 13.14 -15.83 78.44
N SER A 214 12.30 -14.91 77.92
CA SER A 214 11.89 -13.72 78.65
C SER A 214 11.09 -14.07 79.92
N ALA A 215 10.24 -15.11 79.85
CA ALA A 215 9.49 -15.60 81.00
C ALA A 215 10.39 -16.24 82.06
N VAL A 216 11.35 -17.08 81.63
CA VAL A 216 12.35 -17.68 82.54
C VAL A 216 13.19 -16.62 83.24
N LEU A 217 13.63 -15.59 82.51
CA LEU A 217 14.38 -14.48 83.10
C LEU A 217 13.55 -13.70 84.12
N ALA A 218 12.26 -13.48 83.84
CA ALA A 218 11.37 -12.82 84.80
C ALA A 218 11.22 -13.62 86.09
N GLU A 219 11.04 -14.95 85.99
CA GLU A 219 10.97 -15.85 87.15
C GLU A 219 12.29 -15.87 87.95
N ALA A 220 13.43 -15.89 87.26
CA ALA A 220 14.75 -15.84 87.89
C ALA A 220 14.97 -14.52 88.65
N ILE A 221 14.54 -13.38 88.08
CA ILE A 221 14.61 -12.07 88.75
C ILE A 221 13.75 -12.07 90.01
N GLU A 222 12.52 -12.60 89.94
CA GLU A 222 11.63 -12.70 91.10
C GLU A 222 12.24 -13.57 92.22
N ALA A 223 12.87 -14.69 91.85
CA ALA A 223 13.58 -15.54 92.80
C ALA A 223 14.78 -14.85 93.46
N ILE A 224 15.55 -14.06 92.70
CA ILE A 224 16.68 -13.28 93.24
C ILE A 224 16.18 -12.22 94.23
N VAL A 225 15.12 -11.48 93.89
CA VAL A 225 14.52 -10.48 94.79
C VAL A 225 14.04 -11.14 96.09
N ALA A 226 13.39 -12.30 96.00
CA ALA A 226 12.97 -13.04 97.19
C ALA A 226 14.15 -13.52 98.05
N LEU A 227 15.25 -13.95 97.42
CA LEU A 227 16.48 -14.34 98.14
C LEU A 227 17.15 -13.13 98.81
N GLU A 228 17.18 -11.97 98.16
CA GLU A 228 17.71 -10.72 98.71
C GLU A 228 16.92 -10.30 99.96
N GLU A 229 15.59 -10.38 99.92
CA GLU A 229 14.73 -10.09 101.08
C GLU A 229 14.99 -11.06 102.25
N ILE A 230 15.14 -12.36 101.97
CA ILE A 230 15.49 -13.36 102.99
C ILE A 230 16.88 -13.08 103.58
N LEU A 231 17.85 -12.74 102.74
CA LEU A 231 19.22 -12.45 103.16
C LEU A 231 19.26 -11.24 104.09
N ASP A 232 18.59 -10.15 103.73
CA ASP A 232 18.50 -8.93 104.55
C ASP A 232 17.89 -9.23 105.93
N VAL A 233 16.78 -9.97 105.98
CA VAL A 233 16.15 -10.39 107.25
C VAL A 233 17.09 -11.24 108.11
N ASN A 234 17.81 -12.18 107.49
CA ASN A 234 18.71 -13.09 108.21
C ASN A 234 19.96 -12.35 108.73
N VAL A 235 20.54 -11.45 107.93
CA VAL A 235 21.68 -10.61 108.33
C VAL A 235 21.27 -9.72 109.50
N GLU A 236 20.14 -9.02 109.41
CA GLU A 236 19.63 -8.15 110.49
C GLU A 236 19.38 -8.95 111.79
N SER A 237 18.72 -10.11 111.68
CA SER A 237 18.49 -11.02 112.82
C SER A 237 19.81 -11.45 113.49
N ARG A 238 20.81 -11.85 112.70
CA ARG A 238 22.14 -12.25 113.22
C ARG A 238 22.90 -11.08 113.83
N PHE A 239 22.77 -9.87 113.30
CA PHE A 239 23.35 -8.67 113.91
C PHE A 239 22.70 -8.38 115.27
N GLN A 240 21.38 -8.46 115.38
CA GLN A 240 20.67 -8.27 116.66
C GLN A 240 21.03 -9.34 117.70
N GLU A 241 21.09 -10.62 117.29
CA GLU A 241 21.58 -11.71 118.15
C GLU A 241 23.00 -11.44 118.66
N ARG A 242 23.89 -10.97 117.78
CA ARG A 242 25.29 -10.70 118.12
C ARG A 242 25.45 -9.45 118.99
N GLU A 243 24.63 -8.42 118.81
CA GLU A 243 24.62 -7.23 119.64
C GLU A 243 24.14 -7.55 121.07
N MET A 244 23.09 -8.37 121.22
CA MET A 244 22.66 -8.89 122.52
C MET A 244 23.74 -9.75 123.18
N ALA A 245 24.38 -10.63 122.42
CA ALA A 245 25.49 -11.45 122.93
C ALA A 245 26.70 -10.60 123.36
N LEU A 246 27.03 -9.54 122.62
CA LEU A 246 28.10 -8.61 122.97
C LEU A 246 27.77 -7.77 124.22
N ALA A 247 26.51 -7.40 124.43
CA ALA A 247 26.07 -6.76 125.67
C ALA A 247 26.26 -7.69 126.88
N MET A 248 25.91 -8.97 126.74
CA MET A 248 26.14 -9.97 127.80
C MET A 248 27.62 -10.21 128.08
N VAL A 249 28.45 -10.35 127.04
CA VAL A 249 29.90 -10.52 127.18
C VAL A 249 30.56 -9.29 127.80
N ARG A 250 30.05 -8.08 127.53
CA ARG A 250 30.56 -6.85 128.15
C ARG A 250 30.29 -6.79 129.66
N ASP A 251 29.14 -7.30 130.10
CA ASP A 251 28.80 -7.43 131.52
C ASP A 251 29.62 -8.55 132.21
N GLU A 252 29.90 -9.67 131.51
CA GLU A 252 30.78 -10.73 131.99
C GLU A 252 32.27 -10.31 132.05
N LEU A 253 32.75 -9.49 131.10
CA LEU A 253 34.13 -9.01 131.04
C LEU A 253 34.44 -8.02 132.19
N ALA A 254 33.45 -7.23 132.61
CA ALA A 254 33.56 -6.40 133.81
C ALA A 254 33.70 -7.22 135.11
N ALA A 255 33.23 -8.47 135.12
CA ALA A 255 33.42 -9.42 136.22
C ALA A 255 34.74 -10.22 136.10
N ALA A 256 35.17 -10.55 134.88
CA ALA A 256 36.38 -11.35 134.60
C ALA A 256 37.72 -10.60 134.81
N ASP A 257 37.73 -9.26 134.79
CA ASP A 257 38.94 -8.44 134.99
C ASP A 257 39.57 -8.62 136.40
N SER A 258 38.82 -9.16 137.37
CA SER A 258 39.33 -9.54 138.70
C SER A 258 39.87 -10.98 138.78
N GLU A 259 39.61 -11.82 137.78
CA GLU A 259 39.94 -13.26 137.76
C GLU A 259 41.11 -13.58 136.81
N LEU A 260 41.39 -12.69 135.85
CA LEU A 260 42.45 -12.82 134.83
C LEU A 260 43.89 -12.78 135.38
N LEU A 261 44.09 -12.40 136.65
CA LEU A 261 45.38 -12.48 137.35
C LEU A 261 45.74 -13.93 137.78
N GLN A 262 44.81 -14.89 137.67
CA GLN A 262 45.01 -16.28 138.09
C GLN A 262 45.14 -17.29 136.92
N THR A 263 44.75 -16.90 135.70
CA THR A 263 44.63 -17.81 134.54
C THR A 263 45.75 -17.63 133.51
N LEU A 264 46.89 -17.03 133.90
CA LEU A 264 48.14 -17.08 133.13
C LEU A 264 48.93 -18.39 133.33
N GLN A 265 48.38 -19.35 134.08
CA GLN A 265 48.99 -20.67 134.34
C GLN A 265 48.38 -21.84 133.54
N SER A 266 47.35 -21.63 132.71
CA SER A 266 46.67 -22.72 131.97
C SER A 266 46.74 -22.60 130.44
N GLN A 267 47.75 -21.89 129.90
CA GLN A 267 48.06 -21.79 128.46
C GLN A 267 48.59 -23.09 127.81
N GLY A 268 48.09 -24.26 128.25
CA GLY A 268 48.35 -25.57 127.64
C GLY A 268 47.35 -25.96 126.54
N VAL A 269 46.25 -25.20 126.36
CA VAL A 269 45.19 -25.48 125.37
C VAL A 269 45.44 -24.76 124.03
N SER A 270 46.28 -23.71 124.01
CA SER A 270 46.50 -22.83 122.84
C SER A 270 47.20 -23.49 121.64
N LEU A 271 47.78 -24.69 121.80
CA LEU A 271 48.44 -25.43 120.71
C LEU A 271 47.45 -26.23 119.84
N GLN A 272 46.23 -26.51 120.33
CA GLN A 272 45.19 -27.21 119.57
C GLN A 272 44.40 -26.28 118.63
N GLU A 273 44.24 -25.01 119.02
CA GLU A 273 43.52 -23.99 118.25
C GLU A 273 44.34 -23.47 117.05
N LEU A 274 45.67 -23.39 117.21
CA LEU A 274 46.59 -23.08 116.10
C LEU A 274 46.60 -24.18 115.02
N THR A 275 46.34 -25.43 115.41
CA THR A 275 46.27 -26.58 114.47
C THR A 275 44.97 -26.57 113.66
N GLN A 276 43.84 -26.12 114.25
CA GLN A 276 42.58 -25.95 113.49
C GLN A 276 42.61 -24.74 112.54
N GLN A 277 43.31 -23.66 112.90
CA GLN A 277 43.46 -22.49 112.02
C GLN A 277 44.29 -22.81 110.77
N VAL A 278 45.29 -23.70 110.86
CA VAL A 278 46.08 -24.16 109.71
C VAL A 278 45.24 -25.05 108.77
N LEU A 279 44.40 -25.94 109.31
CA LEU A 279 43.49 -26.77 108.51
C LEU A 279 42.40 -25.95 107.79
N ALA A 280 41.88 -24.89 108.42
CA ALA A 280 40.92 -23.97 107.79
C ALA A 280 41.57 -23.09 106.71
N LEU A 281 42.86 -22.74 106.86
CA LEU A 281 43.62 -22.05 105.82
C LEU A 281 43.88 -22.97 104.61
N GLU A 282 44.17 -24.24 104.86
CA GLU A 282 44.43 -25.27 103.83
C GLU A 282 43.17 -25.55 103.00
N ASP A 283 42.00 -25.61 103.65
CA ASP A 283 40.69 -25.72 102.99
C ASP A 283 40.34 -24.45 102.18
N GLY A 284 40.60 -23.26 102.74
CA GLY A 284 40.39 -21.98 102.05
C GLY A 284 41.26 -21.81 100.79
N PHE A 285 42.52 -22.23 100.82
CA PHE A 285 43.37 -22.26 99.63
C PHE A 285 42.87 -23.27 98.59
N GLY A 286 42.32 -24.41 99.03
CA GLY A 286 41.67 -25.38 98.14
C GLY A 286 40.48 -24.78 97.37
N THR A 287 39.62 -24.02 98.05
CA THR A 287 38.46 -23.36 97.43
C THR A 287 38.87 -22.29 96.42
N VAL A 288 39.86 -21.47 96.75
CA VAL A 288 40.38 -20.43 95.83
C VAL A 288 41.05 -21.05 94.61
N ILE A 289 41.77 -22.16 94.76
CA ILE A 289 42.36 -22.89 93.63
C ILE A 289 41.27 -23.47 92.74
N ALA A 290 40.21 -24.07 93.30
CA ALA A 290 39.10 -24.62 92.52
C ALA A 290 38.30 -23.53 91.78
N GLU A 291 38.13 -22.36 92.38
CA GLU A 291 37.48 -21.20 91.76
C GLU A 291 38.34 -20.65 90.59
N GLN A 292 39.66 -20.54 90.79
CA GLN A 292 40.61 -20.15 89.74
C GLN A 292 40.68 -21.17 88.60
N GLU A 293 40.62 -22.48 88.88
CA GLU A 293 40.58 -23.53 87.85
C GLU A 293 39.29 -23.47 87.02
N THR A 294 38.17 -23.10 87.65
CA THR A 294 36.89 -22.90 86.96
C THR A 294 36.94 -21.68 86.05
N GLU A 295 37.50 -20.57 86.53
CA GLU A 295 37.67 -19.33 85.76
C GLU A 295 38.63 -19.53 84.57
N ILE A 296 39.72 -20.29 84.74
CA ILE A 296 40.63 -20.67 83.64
C ILE A 296 39.89 -21.51 82.59
N THR A 297 39.08 -22.48 83.01
CA THR A 297 38.30 -23.34 82.10
C THR A 297 37.30 -22.50 81.28
N GLU A 298 36.66 -21.51 81.90
CA GLU A 298 35.74 -20.62 81.22
C GLU A 298 36.45 -19.67 80.24
N LEU A 299 37.62 -19.15 80.61
CA LEU A 299 38.46 -18.35 79.71
C LEU A 299 38.99 -19.17 78.51
N GLU A 300 39.34 -20.43 78.71
CA GLU A 300 39.71 -21.35 77.63
C GLU A 300 38.54 -21.60 76.67
N ALA A 301 37.32 -21.78 77.19
CA ALA A 301 36.12 -21.92 76.37
C ALA A 301 35.82 -20.64 75.55
N GLN A 302 35.95 -19.46 76.17
CA GLN A 302 35.79 -18.18 75.48
C GLN A 302 36.86 -17.96 74.41
N LEU A 303 38.12 -18.34 74.66
CA LEU A 303 39.20 -18.27 73.69
C LEU A 303 38.92 -19.18 72.48
N GLN A 304 38.41 -20.39 72.72
CA GLN A 304 38.06 -21.32 71.64
C GLN A 304 36.89 -20.80 70.80
N GLN A 305 35.85 -20.24 71.44
CA GLN A 305 34.74 -19.59 70.74
C GLN A 305 35.23 -18.40 69.88
N ALA A 306 36.16 -17.60 70.40
CA ALA A 306 36.75 -16.48 69.64
C ALA A 306 37.57 -16.96 68.43
N GLN A 307 38.30 -18.07 68.55
CA GLN A 307 39.05 -18.69 67.45
C GLN A 307 38.13 -19.22 66.35
N GLU A 308 37.02 -19.86 66.71
CA GLU A 308 36.00 -20.32 65.76
C GLU A 308 35.34 -19.15 65.02
N MET A 309 35.04 -18.06 65.74
CA MET A 309 34.50 -16.85 65.12
C MET A 309 35.50 -16.19 64.15
N LEU A 310 36.79 -16.19 64.50
CA LEU A 310 37.84 -15.68 63.62
C LEU A 310 37.95 -16.51 62.33
N ALA A 311 37.93 -17.84 62.43
CA ALA A 311 37.96 -18.72 61.26
C ALA A 311 36.74 -18.53 60.35
N ALA A 312 35.56 -18.29 60.93
CA ALA A 312 34.35 -17.98 60.17
C ALA A 312 34.44 -16.63 59.45
N LEU A 313 35.05 -15.62 60.08
CA LEU A 313 35.30 -14.33 59.45
C LEU A 313 36.31 -14.43 58.30
N GLU A 314 37.38 -15.20 58.46
CA GLU A 314 38.38 -15.44 57.41
C GLU A 314 37.74 -16.11 56.17
N GLN A 315 36.90 -17.14 56.37
CA GLN A 315 36.14 -17.74 55.26
C GLN A 315 35.19 -16.76 54.59
N ARG A 316 34.55 -15.87 55.37
CA ARG A 316 33.65 -14.86 54.83
C ARG A 316 34.40 -13.84 53.99
N ASP A 317 35.58 -13.40 54.43
CA ASP A 317 36.43 -12.47 53.70
C ASP A 317 36.92 -13.08 52.37
N GLU A 318 37.26 -14.38 52.36
CA GLU A 318 37.66 -15.10 51.15
C GLU A 318 36.49 -15.21 50.15
N ALA A 319 35.28 -15.57 50.60
CA ALA A 319 34.08 -15.59 49.76
C ALA A 319 33.69 -14.21 49.22
N GLN A 320 33.91 -13.15 50.02
CA GLN A 320 33.71 -11.77 49.58
C GLN A 320 34.75 -11.35 48.53
N ALA A 321 36.01 -11.77 48.66
CA ALA A 321 37.06 -11.52 47.67
C ALA A 321 36.74 -12.16 46.31
N GLU A 322 36.24 -13.40 46.30
CA GLU A 322 35.78 -14.07 45.07
C GLU A 322 34.61 -13.32 44.42
N THR A 323 33.65 -12.86 45.21
CA THR A 323 32.50 -12.07 44.73
C THR A 323 32.96 -10.75 44.10
N ILE A 324 33.91 -10.06 44.74
CA ILE A 324 34.49 -8.81 44.22
C ILE A 324 35.20 -9.08 42.88
N ALA A 325 35.98 -10.15 42.76
CA ALA A 325 36.65 -10.51 41.52
C ALA A 325 35.65 -10.81 40.38
N ALA A 326 34.55 -11.52 40.68
CA ALA A 326 33.49 -11.78 39.71
C ALA A 326 32.81 -10.49 39.22
N LEU A 327 32.51 -9.57 40.14
CA LEU A 327 31.92 -8.26 39.80
C LEU A 327 32.88 -7.41 38.96
N GLN A 328 34.18 -7.39 39.28
CA GLN A 328 35.19 -6.69 38.47
C GLN A 328 35.26 -7.21 37.03
N LYS A 329 35.17 -8.53 36.85
CA LYS A 329 35.11 -9.15 35.52
C LYS A 329 33.86 -8.70 34.75
N GLN A 330 32.70 -8.65 35.41
CA GLN A 330 31.47 -8.15 34.79
C GLN A 330 31.57 -6.67 34.40
N ILE A 331 32.10 -5.82 35.28
CA ILE A 331 32.32 -4.39 35.00
C ILE A 331 33.19 -4.22 33.75
N THR A 332 34.28 -4.97 33.65
CA THR A 332 35.17 -4.93 32.48
C THR A 332 34.43 -5.37 31.20
N GLY A 333 33.58 -6.40 31.29
CA GLY A 333 32.74 -6.84 30.18
C GLY A 333 31.71 -5.78 29.73
N TYR A 334 31.07 -5.09 30.68
CA TYR A 334 30.14 -4.00 30.37
C TYR A 334 30.85 -2.79 29.76
N GLN A 335 32.04 -2.43 30.24
CA GLN A 335 32.86 -1.38 29.64
C GLN A 335 33.21 -1.68 28.17
N GLY A 336 33.56 -2.93 27.85
CA GLY A 336 33.79 -3.35 26.46
C GLY A 336 32.56 -3.17 25.56
N ARG A 337 31.38 -3.60 26.03
CA ARG A 337 30.11 -3.43 25.29
C ARG A 337 29.76 -1.95 25.09
N ILE A 338 30.03 -1.09 26.07
CA ILE A 338 29.79 0.34 25.95
C ILE A 338 30.63 0.95 24.84
N GLU A 339 31.92 0.60 24.74
CA GLU A 339 32.79 1.09 23.68
C GLU A 339 32.37 0.58 22.29
N GLU A 340 31.90 -0.67 22.20
CA GLU A 340 31.35 -1.24 20.96
C GLU A 340 30.07 -0.49 20.52
N LEU A 341 29.11 -0.29 21.43
CA LEU A 341 27.91 0.49 21.13
C LEU A 341 28.22 1.93 20.73
N LYS A 342 29.22 2.55 21.36
CA LYS A 342 29.65 3.91 21.00
C LYS A 342 30.19 3.98 19.58
N ALA A 343 31.01 3.00 19.18
CA ALA A 343 31.49 2.90 17.80
C ALA A 343 30.35 2.69 16.79
N GLU A 344 29.35 1.89 17.15
CA GLU A 344 28.17 1.65 16.30
C GLU A 344 27.31 2.92 16.15
N VAL A 345 27.11 3.68 17.23
CA VAL A 345 26.41 4.97 17.19
C VAL A 345 27.16 5.98 16.31
N ASP A 346 28.49 6.02 16.38
CA ASP A 346 29.30 6.90 15.53
C ASP A 346 29.18 6.52 14.04
N LEU A 347 29.16 5.22 13.73
CA LEU A 347 28.89 4.72 12.37
C LEU A 347 27.49 5.14 11.89
N LEU A 348 26.48 5.00 12.76
CA LEU A 348 25.10 5.37 12.45
C LEU A 348 24.97 6.87 12.18
N ARG A 349 25.66 7.71 12.96
CA ARG A 349 25.74 9.16 12.73
C ARG A 349 26.35 9.49 11.37
N GLN A 350 27.44 8.83 10.99
CA GLN A 350 28.03 9.03 9.66
C GLN A 350 27.07 8.64 8.53
N ARG A 351 26.35 7.53 8.67
CA ARG A 351 25.32 7.12 7.71
C ARG A 351 24.18 8.14 7.62
N PHE A 352 23.76 8.70 8.75
CA PHE A 352 22.72 9.73 8.77
C PHE A 352 23.14 11.00 8.02
N ILE A 353 24.37 11.49 8.24
CA ILE A 353 24.93 12.63 7.50
C ILE A 353 24.95 12.35 5.99
N ALA A 354 25.35 11.13 5.58
CA ALA A 354 25.36 10.76 4.17
C ALA A 354 23.95 10.79 3.54
N VAL A 355 22.93 10.36 4.30
CA VAL A 355 21.51 10.40 3.88
C VAL A 355 21.01 11.84 3.80
N GLU A 356 21.37 12.69 4.77
CA GLU A 356 21.04 14.11 4.76
C GLU A 356 21.60 14.78 3.49
N ASP A 357 22.85 14.50 3.13
CA ASP A 357 23.47 14.96 1.89
C ASP A 357 22.76 14.44 0.62
N THR A 358 22.26 13.21 0.62
CA THR A 358 21.47 12.70 -0.53
C THR A 358 20.12 13.40 -0.62
N VAL A 359 19.44 13.64 0.51
CA VAL A 359 18.17 14.38 0.54
C VAL A 359 18.36 15.80 0.04
N VAL A 360 19.42 16.50 0.46
CA VAL A 360 19.74 17.85 -0.03
C VAL A 360 19.99 17.85 -1.54
N ARG A 361 20.70 16.84 -2.07
CA ARG A 361 20.91 16.69 -3.52
C ARG A 361 19.61 16.44 -4.28
N ILE A 362 18.76 15.54 -3.78
CA ILE A 362 17.45 15.26 -4.38
C ILE A 362 16.58 16.53 -4.37
N GLY A 363 16.57 17.29 -3.27
CA GLY A 363 15.85 18.56 -3.20
C GLY A 363 16.30 19.58 -4.25
N LYS A 364 17.61 19.66 -4.54
CA LYS A 364 18.13 20.49 -5.65
C LYS A 364 17.65 19.99 -7.01
N VAL A 365 17.63 18.68 -7.24
CA VAL A 365 17.12 18.11 -8.50
C VAL A 365 15.64 18.41 -8.66
N VAL A 366 14.83 18.21 -7.62
CA VAL A 366 13.38 18.48 -7.65
C VAL A 366 13.09 19.94 -7.95
N THR A 367 13.80 20.88 -7.30
CA THR A 367 13.62 22.32 -7.56
C THR A 367 14.02 22.73 -8.97
N THR A 368 15.11 22.16 -9.50
CA THR A 368 15.53 22.40 -10.89
C THR A 368 14.51 21.84 -11.88
N LEU A 369 13.99 20.63 -11.61
CA LEU A 369 12.99 19.98 -12.44
C LEU A 369 11.67 20.76 -12.44
N ASP A 370 11.24 21.29 -11.29
CA ASP A 370 10.04 22.11 -11.17
C ASP A 370 10.16 23.44 -11.95
N GLU A 371 11.33 24.08 -11.90
CA GLU A 371 11.63 25.26 -12.72
C GLU A 371 11.63 24.94 -14.22
N GLU A 372 12.28 23.85 -14.65
CA GLU A 372 12.32 23.45 -16.05
C GLU A 372 10.94 23.05 -16.56
N LEU A 373 10.22 22.20 -15.83
CA LEU A 373 8.88 21.75 -16.21
C LEU A 373 7.90 22.92 -16.23
N GLY A 374 7.93 23.80 -15.22
CA GLY A 374 7.08 24.99 -15.17
C GLY A 374 7.32 25.92 -16.35
N LYS A 375 8.58 26.18 -16.71
CA LYS A 375 8.94 27.05 -17.82
C LYS A 375 8.60 26.44 -19.18
N ASP A 376 8.82 25.15 -19.35
CA ASP A 376 8.55 24.46 -20.62
C ASP A 376 7.04 24.27 -20.83
N LEU A 377 6.28 23.98 -19.77
CA LEU A 377 4.82 23.90 -19.81
C LEU A 377 4.20 25.27 -20.11
N ASP A 378 4.65 26.33 -19.44
CA ASP A 378 4.14 27.69 -19.65
C ASP A 378 4.44 28.20 -21.08
N THR A 379 5.64 27.90 -21.59
CA THR A 379 6.02 28.23 -22.96
C THR A 379 5.19 27.46 -23.98
N ASN A 380 5.01 26.14 -23.80
CA ASN A 380 4.21 25.31 -24.69
C ASN A 380 2.71 25.66 -24.66
N ILE A 381 2.14 25.90 -23.48
CA ILE A 381 0.75 26.35 -23.33
C ILE A 381 0.55 27.72 -23.98
N SER A 382 1.47 28.65 -23.77
CA SER A 382 1.41 29.99 -24.38
C SER A 382 1.47 29.91 -25.91
N MET A 383 2.36 29.09 -26.47
CA MET A 383 2.42 28.86 -27.92
C MET A 383 1.15 28.17 -28.46
N ALA A 384 0.61 27.19 -27.74
CA ALA A 384 -0.63 26.51 -28.12
C ALA A 384 -1.83 27.46 -28.08
N LEU A 385 -1.95 28.31 -27.06
CA LEU A 385 -2.98 29.33 -26.94
C LEU A 385 -2.88 30.39 -28.05
N GLN A 386 -1.66 30.79 -28.43
CA GLN A 386 -1.46 31.71 -29.54
C GLN A 386 -1.89 31.07 -30.87
N ARG A 387 -1.51 29.81 -31.11
CA ARG A 387 -1.95 29.04 -32.30
C ARG A 387 -3.47 28.92 -32.35
N TYR A 388 -4.11 28.62 -31.21
CA TYR A 388 -5.57 28.56 -31.12
C TYR A 388 -6.23 29.91 -31.45
N ARG A 389 -5.68 31.02 -30.92
CA ARG A 389 -6.18 32.38 -31.22
C ARG A 389 -6.08 32.73 -32.70
N VAL A 390 -4.96 32.38 -33.34
CA VAL A 390 -4.79 32.58 -34.79
C VAL A 390 -5.79 31.73 -35.56
N LEU A 391 -5.96 30.46 -35.18
CA LEU A 391 -6.91 29.55 -35.82
C LEU A 391 -8.37 30.03 -35.66
N GLU A 392 -8.72 30.57 -34.49
CA GLU A 392 -10.04 31.15 -34.23
C GLU A 392 -10.28 32.41 -35.09
N GLN A 393 -9.24 33.22 -35.29
CA GLN A 393 -9.28 34.37 -36.19
C GLN A 393 -9.47 33.95 -37.66
N ASP A 394 -8.74 32.92 -38.11
CA ASP A 394 -8.85 32.35 -39.46
C ASP A 394 -10.22 31.71 -39.70
N VAL A 395 -10.78 30.99 -38.72
CA VAL A 395 -12.13 30.42 -38.82
C VAL A 395 -13.19 31.53 -38.92
N ASN A 396 -13.02 32.62 -38.18
CA ASN A 396 -13.93 33.76 -38.24
C ASN A 396 -13.84 34.52 -39.58
N SER A 397 -12.63 34.70 -40.14
CA SER A 397 -12.47 35.30 -41.46
C SER A 397 -13.06 34.41 -42.56
N LEU A 398 -12.83 33.10 -42.51
CA LEU A 398 -13.42 32.14 -43.46
C LEU A 398 -14.94 32.11 -43.37
N ARG A 399 -15.52 32.19 -42.16
CA ARG A 399 -16.98 32.33 -41.99
C ARG A 399 -17.50 33.62 -42.61
N GLN A 400 -16.77 34.72 -42.48
CA GLN A 400 -17.15 35.99 -43.09
C GLN A 400 -17.07 35.92 -44.62
N GLU A 401 -15.99 35.39 -45.18
CA GLU A 401 -15.82 35.16 -46.62
C GLU A 401 -16.91 34.24 -47.19
N LEU A 402 -17.25 33.15 -46.47
CA LEU A 402 -18.32 32.24 -46.87
C LEU A 402 -19.69 32.95 -46.86
N ASN A 403 -19.97 33.77 -45.84
CA ASN A 403 -21.20 34.55 -45.78
C ASN A 403 -21.28 35.60 -46.89
N GLU A 404 -20.16 36.25 -47.22
CA GLU A 404 -20.07 37.20 -48.33
C GLU A 404 -20.20 36.52 -49.70
N GLN A 405 -19.62 35.33 -49.89
CA GLN A 405 -19.84 34.54 -51.10
C GLN A 405 -21.29 34.09 -51.21
N LYS A 406 -21.91 33.70 -50.09
CA LYS A 406 -23.32 33.32 -50.06
C LYS A 406 -24.23 34.51 -50.39
N ALA A 407 -23.90 35.70 -49.91
CA ALA A 407 -24.61 36.93 -50.26
C ALA A 407 -24.43 37.29 -51.76
N ARG A 408 -23.20 37.20 -52.29
CA ARG A 408 -22.90 37.45 -53.71
C ARG A 408 -23.61 36.48 -54.64
N SER A 409 -23.58 35.18 -54.34
CA SER A 409 -24.30 34.17 -55.11
C SER A 409 -25.82 34.34 -55.04
N LEU A 410 -26.37 34.80 -53.92
CA LEU A 410 -27.79 35.16 -53.80
C LEU A 410 -28.13 36.40 -54.64
N GLU A 411 -27.28 37.43 -54.65
CA GLU A 411 -27.44 38.61 -55.53
C GLU A 411 -27.33 38.24 -57.01
N GLU A 412 -26.38 37.38 -57.39
CA GLU A 412 -26.21 36.87 -58.76
C GLU A 412 -27.43 36.07 -59.20
N ILE A 413 -27.99 35.20 -58.34
CA ILE A 413 -29.23 34.46 -58.62
C ILE A 413 -30.41 35.43 -58.80
N GLU A 414 -30.51 36.49 -57.98
CA GLU A 414 -31.54 37.51 -58.13
C GLU A 414 -31.37 38.37 -59.40
N GLN A 415 -30.13 38.69 -59.78
CA GLN A 415 -29.85 39.40 -61.03
C GLN A 415 -30.14 38.53 -62.24
N LEU A 416 -29.77 37.24 -62.22
CA LEU A 416 -30.12 36.30 -63.29
C LEU A 416 -31.64 36.15 -63.44
N LYS A 417 -32.39 36.17 -62.32
CA LYS A 417 -33.85 36.23 -62.34
C LYS A 417 -34.41 37.50 -62.99
N ARG A 418 -33.85 38.68 -62.65
CA ARG A 418 -34.24 39.97 -63.26
C ARG A 418 -33.89 40.05 -64.75
N THR A 419 -32.76 39.47 -65.15
CA THR A 419 -32.27 39.51 -66.54
C THR A 419 -33.08 38.60 -67.46
N ASN A 420 -33.52 37.43 -66.97
CA ASN A 420 -34.38 36.53 -67.75
C ASN A 420 -35.81 37.07 -67.94
N SER A 421 -36.33 37.88 -67.01
CA SER A 421 -37.60 38.59 -67.24
C SER A 421 -37.50 39.70 -68.28
N PHE A 422 -36.31 40.27 -68.53
CA PHE A 422 -36.09 41.28 -69.58
C PHE A 422 -35.92 40.66 -70.98
N LEU A 423 -35.32 39.49 -71.10
CA LEU A 423 -35.06 38.87 -72.42
C LEU A 423 -36.34 38.36 -73.11
N MET A 424 -37.34 37.92 -72.34
CA MET A 424 -38.65 37.53 -72.88
C MET A 424 -39.49 38.70 -73.41
N LEU A 425 -39.21 39.94 -72.99
CA LEU A 425 -39.89 41.14 -73.51
C LEU A 425 -39.08 41.86 -74.61
N GLY A 426 -37.75 41.66 -74.69
CA GLY A 426 -36.87 42.27 -75.68
C GLY A 426 -36.92 41.65 -77.08
N GLY A 427 -37.25 40.34 -77.19
CA GLY A 427 -37.33 39.64 -78.48
C GLY A 427 -38.45 40.14 -79.41
N GLY A 428 -39.48 40.79 -78.88
CA GLY A 428 -40.58 41.36 -79.67
C GLY A 428 -40.33 42.78 -80.21
N LEU A 429 -39.34 43.51 -79.70
CA LEU A 429 -39.13 44.93 -80.02
C LEU A 429 -37.96 45.21 -80.98
N ALA A 430 -37.04 44.25 -81.17
CA ALA A 430 -35.86 44.44 -82.02
C ALA A 430 -36.13 44.39 -83.53
N ILE A 431 -37.31 43.96 -83.99
CA ILE A 431 -37.68 43.95 -85.42
C ILE A 431 -38.38 45.26 -85.86
N ILE A 432 -38.86 46.09 -84.92
CA ILE A 432 -39.61 47.31 -85.26
C ILE A 432 -38.72 48.58 -85.28
N LEU A 433 -37.53 48.55 -84.69
CA LEU A 433 -36.66 49.74 -84.58
C LEU A 433 -35.52 49.87 -85.61
N LEU A 434 -35.38 48.94 -86.56
CA LEU A 434 -34.41 49.07 -87.67
C LEU A 434 -34.95 49.87 -88.88
N PHE A 435 -36.14 50.49 -88.75
CA PHE A 435 -36.80 51.22 -89.84
C PHE A 435 -36.79 52.76 -89.68
N VAL A 436 -36.21 53.32 -88.62
CA VAL A 436 -36.25 54.78 -88.38
C VAL A 436 -34.92 55.27 -87.82
N MET A 437 -34.32 56.27 -88.50
CA MET A 437 -33.08 57.03 -88.25
C MET A 437 -31.77 56.46 -88.85
N GLY A 438 -31.09 57.11 -89.80
CA GLY A 438 -31.45 58.28 -90.59
C GLY A 438 -31.42 59.65 -89.89
N SER A 439 -30.33 60.03 -89.21
CA SER A 439 -29.71 61.39 -89.13
C SER A 439 -28.60 61.46 -88.09
#